data_AF-A0A5B8U9R7-F1
#
_entry.id   AF-A0A5B8U9R7-F1
#
_cell.length_a   1.000
_cell.length_b   1.000
_cell.length_c   1.000
_cell.angle_alpha   90.00
_cell.angle_beta   90.00
_cell.angle_gamma   90.00
#
_symmetry.space_group_name_H-M   'P 1'
#
loop_
_entity.id
_entity.type
_entity.pdbx_description
1 polymer ?
#
loop_
_entity_poly.entity_id
_entity_poly.type
_entity_poly.pdbx_seq_one_letter_code
_entity_poly.pdbx_strand_id
1 'polypeptide(L)'
;MDHHPVEHHAVHRLVSEIAARATIAVGLAGIALIHLLDSIGKWSETRYLFWMYVALMAGALVTAGAVLFSRRREAWLAAAAVAASALVGYVVNRTVGMPDATGDIGNWTEPLGLASLFVEATVVVVSLIGFALRAPRTLALVTTTPSRADLLAV
;
A
#
# COMPACT_ATOMS: atom_id res chain seq x y z
N MET A 1 3.72 42.09 10.94
CA MET A 1 4.58 41.16 10.17
C MET A 1 3.87 39.82 10.29
N ASP A 2 2.92 39.62 9.41
CA ASP A 2 1.78 38.74 9.67
C ASP A 2 2.05 37.42 8.98
N HIS A 3 2.63 36.46 9.71
CA HIS A 3 2.82 35.11 9.21
C HIS A 3 1.43 34.51 8.92
N HIS A 4 1.05 34.43 7.64
CA HIS A 4 -0.24 33.94 7.21
C HIS A 4 -0.42 32.47 7.66
N PRO A 5 -1.36 32.16 8.58
CA PRO A 5 -1.56 30.81 9.13
C PRO A 5 -1.77 29.72 8.06
N VAL A 6 -2.22 30.13 6.87
CA VAL A 6 -2.49 29.28 5.71
C VAL A 6 -1.21 28.63 5.16
N GLU A 7 -0.06 29.31 5.21
CA GLU A 7 1.21 28.81 4.65
C GLU A 7 1.76 27.63 5.46
N HIS A 8 1.72 27.71 6.79
CA HIS A 8 2.19 26.63 7.67
C HIS A 8 1.40 25.33 7.44
N HIS A 9 0.07 25.40 7.34
CA HIS A 9 -0.76 24.22 7.07
C HIS A 9 -0.51 23.62 5.69
N ALA A 10 -0.23 24.45 4.67
CA ALA A 10 0.13 23.98 3.34
C ALA A 10 1.48 23.25 3.33
N VAL A 11 2.49 23.80 4.00
CA VAL A 11 3.81 23.17 4.13
C VAL A 11 3.71 21.83 4.87
N HIS A 12 3.01 21.76 6.00
CA HIS A 12 2.83 20.51 6.74
C HIS A 12 2.15 19.43 5.88
N ARG A 13 1.10 19.78 5.13
CA ARG A 13 0.44 18.82 4.23
C ARG A 13 1.38 18.33 3.13
N LEU A 14 2.17 19.22 2.55
CA LEU A 14 3.15 18.84 1.52
C LEU A 14 4.23 17.90 2.09
N VAL A 15 4.77 18.20 3.26
CA VAL A 15 5.76 17.36 3.93
C VAL A 15 5.17 15.99 4.25
N SER A 16 3.96 15.92 4.81
CA SER A 16 3.28 14.64 5.08
C SER A 16 3.00 13.85 3.81
N GLU A 17 2.62 14.52 2.71
CA GLU A 17 2.43 13.90 1.40
C GLU A 17 3.72 13.25 0.89
N ILE A 18 4.81 14.02 0.89
CA ILE A 18 6.14 13.57 0.44
C ILE A 18 6.62 12.41 1.29
N ALA A 19 6.51 12.54 2.63
CA ALA A 19 6.91 11.49 3.56
C ALA A 19 6.14 10.20 3.30
N ALA A 20 4.81 10.26 3.16
CA ALA A 20 3.99 9.08 2.90
C ALA A 20 4.35 8.41 1.57
N ARG A 21 4.55 9.18 0.49
CA ARG A 21 4.96 8.63 -0.81
C ARG A 21 6.35 8.01 -0.77
N ALA A 22 7.30 8.67 -0.11
CA ALA A 22 8.65 8.17 0.07
C ALA A 22 8.65 6.87 0.89
N THR A 23 7.90 6.81 1.99
CA THR A 23 7.74 5.60 2.81
C THR A 23 7.19 4.44 1.99
N ILE A 24 6.14 4.67 1.19
CA ILE A 24 5.56 3.62 0.33
C ILE A 24 6.57 3.18 -0.74
N ALA A 25 7.22 4.12 -1.43
CA ALA A 25 8.14 3.79 -2.51
C ALA A 25 9.37 3.03 -2.01
N VAL A 26 9.96 3.47 -0.89
CA VAL A 26 11.08 2.77 -0.24
C VAL A 26 10.63 1.41 0.28
N GLY A 27 9.42 1.31 0.86
CA GLY A 27 8.86 0.04 1.30
C GLY A 27 8.65 -0.95 0.15
N LEU A 28 8.09 -0.50 -0.98
CA LEU A 28 7.92 -1.33 -2.18
C LEU A 28 9.26 -1.75 -2.80
N ALA A 29 10.28 -0.88 -2.79
CA ALA A 29 11.63 -1.26 -3.17
C ALA A 29 12.23 -2.30 -2.20
N GLY A 30 11.95 -2.16 -0.90
CA GLY A 30 12.30 -3.15 0.13
C GLY A 30 11.63 -4.50 -0.10
N ILE A 31 10.35 -4.53 -0.44
CA ILE A 31 9.61 -5.74 -0.85
C ILE A 31 10.32 -6.38 -2.05
N ALA A 32 10.61 -5.60 -3.11
CA ALA A 32 11.29 -6.14 -4.28
C ALA A 32 12.67 -6.74 -3.93
N LEU A 33 13.45 -6.09 -3.06
CA LEU A 33 14.75 -6.60 -2.63
C LEU A 33 14.63 -7.87 -1.78
N ILE A 34 13.72 -7.89 -0.79
CA ILE A 34 13.53 -9.07 0.07
C ILE A 34 13.12 -10.28 -0.77
N HIS A 35 12.16 -10.09 -1.68
CA HIS A 35 11.66 -11.17 -2.54
C HIS A 35 12.65 -11.56 -3.65
N LEU A 36 13.56 -10.68 -4.04
CA LEU A 36 14.73 -11.06 -4.85
C LEU A 36 15.61 -12.04 -4.07
N LEU A 37 15.94 -11.73 -2.82
CA LEU A 37 16.76 -12.60 -1.97
C LEU A 37 16.07 -13.93 -1.69
N ASP A 38 14.76 -13.92 -1.44
CA ASP A 38 13.95 -15.13 -1.18
C ASP A 38 13.76 -16.00 -2.43
N SER A 39 13.86 -15.40 -3.62
CA SER A 39 13.78 -16.13 -4.90
C SER A 39 15.06 -16.92 -5.22
N ILE A 40 16.17 -16.66 -4.53
CA ILE A 40 17.43 -17.38 -4.74
C ILE A 40 17.21 -18.86 -4.45
N GLY A 41 17.57 -19.73 -5.39
CA GLY A 41 17.34 -21.18 -5.29
C GLY A 41 15.97 -21.66 -5.78
N LYS A 42 14.96 -20.78 -5.85
CA LYS A 42 13.60 -21.16 -6.31
C LYS A 42 13.52 -21.55 -7.78
N TRP A 43 14.47 -21.12 -8.61
CA TRP A 43 14.56 -21.57 -10.00
C TRP A 43 14.73 -23.10 -10.13
N SER A 44 15.51 -23.69 -9.23
CA SER A 44 15.79 -25.13 -9.17
C SER A 44 14.83 -25.89 -8.25
N GLU A 45 14.39 -25.28 -7.16
CA GLU A 45 13.51 -25.93 -6.17
C GLU A 45 12.06 -25.98 -6.63
N THR A 46 11.45 -24.80 -6.87
CA THR A 46 10.01 -24.67 -7.09
C THR A 46 9.76 -23.52 -8.09
N ARG A 47 9.83 -23.84 -9.38
CA ARG A 47 9.94 -22.83 -10.45
C ARG A 47 8.76 -21.87 -10.55
N TYR A 48 7.54 -22.28 -10.19
CA TYR A 48 6.41 -21.37 -10.22
C TYR A 48 6.52 -20.29 -9.12
N LEU A 49 7.08 -20.61 -7.95
CA LEU A 49 7.32 -19.61 -6.89
C LEU A 49 8.34 -18.57 -7.33
N PHE A 50 9.40 -18.97 -8.05
CA PHE A 50 10.32 -18.03 -8.67
C PHE A 50 9.58 -17.00 -9.53
N TRP A 51 8.69 -17.44 -10.41
CA TRP A 51 7.92 -16.52 -11.25
C TRP A 51 6.91 -15.68 -10.45
N MET A 52 6.33 -16.21 -9.37
CA MET A 52 5.50 -15.41 -8.46
C MET A 52 6.32 -14.28 -7.81
N TYR A 53 7.54 -14.55 -7.34
CA TYR A 53 8.42 -13.50 -6.83
C TYR A 53 8.78 -12.49 -7.92
N VAL A 54 9.08 -12.92 -9.15
CA VAL A 54 9.33 -12.00 -10.28
C VAL A 54 8.14 -11.09 -10.54
N ALA A 55 6.92 -11.64 -10.55
CA ALA A 55 5.71 -10.84 -10.71
C ALA A 55 5.52 -9.84 -9.56
N LEU A 56 5.78 -10.26 -8.33
CA LEU A 56 5.72 -9.40 -7.14
C LEU A 56 6.74 -8.26 -7.21
N MET A 57 8.00 -8.56 -7.55
CA MET A 57 9.08 -7.57 -7.72
C MET A 57 8.73 -6.54 -8.79
N ALA A 58 8.30 -6.99 -9.98
CA ALA A 58 7.90 -6.10 -11.06
C ALA A 58 6.69 -5.24 -10.66
N GLY A 59 5.68 -5.85 -10.04
CA GLY A 59 4.50 -5.16 -9.52
C GLY A 59 4.86 -4.10 -8.48
N ALA A 60 5.78 -4.40 -7.56
CA ALA A 60 6.24 -3.47 -6.54
C ALA A 60 6.97 -2.26 -7.16
N LEU A 61 7.89 -2.48 -8.09
CA LEU A 61 8.65 -1.40 -8.72
C LEU A 61 7.77 -0.51 -9.62
N VAL A 62 6.88 -1.10 -10.41
CA VAL A 62 5.91 -0.35 -11.22
C VAL A 62 4.99 0.48 -10.32
N THR A 63 4.51 -0.11 -9.22
CA THR A 63 3.64 0.58 -8.27
C THR A 63 4.37 1.69 -7.53
N ALA A 64 5.64 1.49 -7.17
CA ALA A 64 6.47 2.53 -6.57
C ALA A 64 6.60 3.74 -7.51
N GLY A 65 6.85 3.49 -8.80
CA GLY A 65 6.83 4.53 -9.83
C GLY A 65 5.47 5.23 -9.92
N ALA A 66 4.37 4.49 -9.92
CA ALA A 66 3.03 5.07 -9.95
C ALA A 66 2.73 5.94 -8.71
N VAL A 67 3.17 5.53 -7.52
CA VAL A 67 3.02 6.30 -6.27
C VAL A 67 3.90 7.55 -6.27
N LEU A 68 5.10 7.52 -6.87
CA LEU A 68 5.97 8.70 -6.91
C LEU A 68 5.55 9.71 -7.98
N PHE A 69 5.18 9.22 -9.17
CA PHE A 69 5.07 10.07 -10.36
C PHE A 69 3.65 10.32 -10.84
N SER A 70 2.62 9.76 -10.19
CA SER A 70 1.22 10.01 -10.54
C SER A 70 0.42 10.66 -9.41
N ARG A 71 -0.66 11.36 -9.76
CA ARG A 71 -1.65 11.89 -8.81
C ARG A 71 -2.84 10.94 -8.58
N ARG A 72 -2.78 9.73 -9.13
CA ARG A 72 -3.87 8.76 -9.09
C ARG A 72 -4.01 8.19 -7.68
N ARG A 73 -5.19 8.31 -7.07
CA ARG A 73 -5.44 7.69 -5.75
C ARG A 73 -5.33 6.17 -5.84
N GLU A 74 -5.63 5.59 -7.00
CA GLU A 74 -5.59 4.16 -7.25
C GLU A 74 -4.18 3.58 -7.09
N ALA A 75 -3.12 4.39 -7.26
CA ALA A 75 -1.73 3.95 -7.03
C ALA A 75 -1.48 3.57 -5.57
N TRP A 76 -2.16 4.24 -4.63
CA TRP A 76 -2.09 3.91 -3.20
C TRP A 76 -2.78 2.58 -2.91
N LEU A 77 -3.96 2.36 -3.50
CA LEU A 77 -4.64 1.07 -3.36
C LEU A 77 -3.86 -0.08 -4.00
N ALA A 78 -3.21 0.17 -5.15
CA ALA A 78 -2.32 -0.80 -5.78
C ALA A 78 -1.13 -1.15 -4.88
N ALA A 79 -0.53 -0.16 -4.20
CA ALA A 79 0.57 -0.40 -3.26
C ALA A 79 0.13 -1.28 -2.09
N ALA A 80 -1.06 -1.01 -1.53
CA ALA A 80 -1.66 -1.86 -0.50
C ALA A 80 -1.90 -3.29 -1.01
N ALA A 81 -2.44 -3.45 -2.23
CA ALA A 81 -2.72 -4.76 -2.81
C ALA A 81 -1.45 -5.58 -3.07
N VAL A 82 -0.39 -4.95 -3.58
CA VAL A 82 0.91 -5.60 -3.82
C VAL A 82 1.55 -6.07 -2.52
N ALA A 83 1.56 -5.23 -1.48
CA ALA A 83 2.11 -5.62 -0.18
C ALA A 83 1.25 -6.69 0.52
N ALA A 84 -0.08 -6.57 0.44
CA ALA A 84 -0.99 -7.53 1.05
C ALA A 84 -0.92 -8.92 0.41
N SER A 85 -0.66 -9.02 -0.91
CA SER A 85 -0.51 -10.32 -1.56
C SER A 85 0.70 -11.11 -1.04
N ALA A 86 1.79 -10.41 -0.72
CA ALA A 86 2.97 -11.02 -0.12
C ALA A 86 2.71 -11.46 1.33
N LEU A 87 2.01 -10.66 2.15
CA LEU A 87 1.59 -11.05 3.50
C LEU A 87 0.71 -12.30 3.48
N VAL A 88 -0.25 -12.35 2.57
CA VAL A 88 -1.11 -13.53 2.39
C VAL A 88 -0.28 -14.73 1.97
N GLY A 89 0.64 -14.57 1.02
CA GLY A 89 1.58 -15.61 0.61
C GLY A 89 2.41 -16.14 1.78
N TYR A 90 2.92 -15.26 2.63
CA TYR A 90 3.65 -15.63 3.84
C TYR A 90 2.78 -16.47 4.78
N VAL A 91 1.58 -15.99 5.12
CA VAL A 91 0.66 -16.73 6.01
C VAL A 91 0.31 -18.10 5.44
N VAL A 92 0.00 -18.20 4.14
CA VAL A 92 -0.30 -19.48 3.49
C VAL A 92 0.91 -20.42 3.58
N ASN A 93 2.11 -19.94 3.24
CA ASN A 93 3.34 -20.73 3.26
C ASN A 93 3.67 -21.25 4.67
N ARG A 94 3.43 -20.44 5.73
CA ARG A 94 3.69 -20.84 7.13
C ARG A 94 2.60 -21.69 7.76
N THR A 95 1.40 -21.74 7.19
CA THR A 95 0.25 -22.49 7.74
C THR A 95 0.05 -23.82 7.06
N VAL A 96 -0.39 -23.80 5.80
CA VAL A 96 -0.75 -24.99 5.02
C VAL A 96 0.30 -25.36 3.98
N GLY A 97 1.26 -24.46 3.75
CA GLY A 97 2.27 -24.61 2.70
C GLY A 97 1.72 -24.30 1.31
N MET A 98 2.63 -24.20 0.35
CA MET A 98 2.31 -24.02 -1.06
C MET A 98 2.49 -25.35 -1.81
N PRO A 99 1.82 -25.58 -2.96
CA PRO A 99 2.05 -26.77 -3.77
C PRO A 99 3.55 -26.97 -4.04
N ASP A 100 4.07 -28.17 -3.80
CA ASP A 100 5.51 -28.50 -3.96
C ASP A 100 6.48 -27.62 -3.15
N ALA A 101 6.00 -26.94 -2.09
CA ALA A 101 6.77 -26.09 -1.19
C ALA A 101 6.14 -26.04 0.22
N THR A 102 6.38 -27.08 1.01
CA THR A 102 5.85 -27.23 2.38
C THR A 102 6.92 -27.13 3.46
N GLY A 103 8.18 -26.88 3.09
CA GLY A 103 9.33 -26.88 4.02
C GLY A 103 9.29 -25.76 5.07
N ASP A 104 8.49 -24.73 4.84
CA ASP A 104 8.39 -23.55 5.70
C ASP A 104 7.20 -23.56 6.68
N ILE A 105 6.40 -24.64 6.69
CA ILE A 105 5.26 -24.77 7.60
C ILE A 105 5.76 -24.68 9.05
N GLY A 106 5.15 -23.77 9.83
CA GLY A 106 5.52 -23.53 11.22
C GLY A 106 6.76 -22.66 11.44
N ASN A 107 7.55 -22.33 10.39
CA ASN A 107 8.73 -21.49 10.51
C ASN A 107 8.37 -19.98 10.53
N TRP A 108 7.67 -19.53 11.58
CA TRP A 108 7.20 -18.14 11.71
C TRP A 108 8.31 -17.14 12.07
N THR A 109 9.46 -17.62 12.53
CA THR A 109 10.56 -16.78 13.04
C THR A 109 11.70 -16.63 12.05
N GLU A 110 11.52 -17.08 10.80
CA GLU A 110 12.49 -16.91 9.74
C GLU A 110 12.90 -15.43 9.61
N PRO A 111 14.18 -15.06 9.79
CA PRO A 111 14.61 -13.67 9.84
C PRO A 111 14.20 -12.83 8.64
N LEU A 112 14.35 -13.37 7.41
CA LEU A 112 13.97 -12.65 6.20
C LEU A 112 12.44 -12.49 6.09
N GLY A 113 11.70 -13.47 6.60
CA GLY A 113 10.25 -13.44 6.72
C GLY A 113 9.74 -12.36 7.68
N LEU A 114 10.36 -12.25 8.87
CA LEU A 114 10.03 -11.19 9.83
C LEU A 114 10.31 -9.79 9.27
N ALA A 115 11.41 -9.63 8.53
CA ALA A 115 11.71 -8.38 7.84
C ALA A 115 10.65 -8.05 6.77
N SER A 116 10.23 -9.04 5.97
CA SER A 116 9.16 -8.89 4.99
C SER A 116 7.84 -8.46 5.65
N LEU A 117 7.41 -9.14 6.73
CA LEU A 117 6.18 -8.79 7.45
C LEU A 117 6.16 -7.33 7.91
N PHE A 118 7.28 -6.83 8.47
CA PHE A 118 7.37 -5.44 8.92
C PHE A 118 7.25 -4.45 7.76
N VAL A 119 7.99 -4.68 6.67
CA VAL A 119 7.98 -3.79 5.50
C VAL A 119 6.61 -3.80 4.83
N GLU A 120 6.04 -4.98 4.60
CA GLU A 120 4.75 -5.15 3.92
C GLU A 120 3.61 -4.56 4.74
N ALA A 121 3.56 -4.82 6.05
CA ALA A 121 2.54 -4.23 6.92
C ALA A 121 2.63 -2.70 6.92
N THR A 122 3.84 -2.14 6.94
CA THR A 122 4.05 -0.69 6.85
C THR A 122 3.50 -0.13 5.54
N VAL A 123 3.82 -0.78 4.40
CA VAL A 123 3.31 -0.36 3.09
C VAL A 123 1.78 -0.43 3.05
N VAL A 124 1.18 -1.53 3.53
CA VAL A 124 -0.29 -1.67 3.59
C VAL A 124 -0.92 -0.53 4.40
N VAL A 125 -0.47 -0.31 5.63
CA VAL A 125 -1.06 0.70 6.53
C VAL A 125 -0.94 2.10 5.95
N VAL A 126 0.25 2.52 5.54
CA VAL A 126 0.47 3.88 5.01
C VAL A 126 -0.30 4.07 3.69
N SER A 127 -0.34 3.05 2.84
CA SER A 127 -1.06 3.08 1.57
C SER A 127 -2.57 3.22 1.76
N LEU A 128 -3.16 2.45 2.69
CA LEU A 128 -4.60 2.51 2.97
C LEU A 128 -5.00 3.83 3.62
N ILE A 129 -4.22 4.35 4.58
CA ILE A 129 -4.44 5.67 5.16
C ILE A 129 -4.39 6.73 4.06
N GLY A 130 -3.36 6.69 3.21
CA GLY A 130 -3.24 7.65 2.12
C GLY A 130 -4.38 7.55 1.11
N PHE A 131 -4.82 6.34 0.77
CA PHE A 131 -5.99 6.15 -0.09
C PHE A 131 -7.25 6.76 0.53
N ALA A 132 -7.53 6.48 1.81
CA ALA A 132 -8.70 6.98 2.52
C ALA A 132 -8.75 8.51 2.62
N LEU A 133 -7.60 9.14 2.90
CA LEU A 133 -7.49 10.61 2.96
C LEU A 133 -7.72 11.29 1.60
N ARG A 134 -7.67 10.53 0.50
CA ARG A 134 -7.86 11.01 -0.89
C ARG A 134 -9.20 10.56 -1.49
N ALA A 135 -10.08 9.96 -0.70
CA ALA A 135 -11.42 9.61 -1.15
C ALA A 135 -12.24 10.89 -1.43
N PRO A 136 -13.01 10.94 -2.54
CA PRO A 136 -13.93 12.04 -2.75
C PRO A 136 -14.92 12.09 -1.59
N ARG A 137 -15.07 13.26 -0.96
CA ARG A 137 -16.13 13.47 0.03
C ARG A 137 -17.45 13.45 -0.74
N THR A 138 -18.20 12.36 -0.64
CA THR A 138 -19.59 12.33 -1.06
C THR A 138 -20.35 13.25 -0.12
N LEU A 139 -20.39 14.55 -0.44
CA LEU A 139 -21.32 15.47 0.20
C LEU A 139 -22.71 14.97 -0.20
N ALA A 140 -23.41 14.33 0.73
CA ALA A 140 -24.85 14.22 0.65
C ALA A 140 -25.38 15.66 0.64
N LEU A 141 -25.59 16.20 -0.56
CA LEU A 141 -26.23 17.48 -0.76
C LEU A 141 -27.67 17.29 -0.27
N VAL A 142 -27.90 17.53 1.03
CA VAL A 142 -29.23 17.77 1.57
C VAL A 142 -29.68 19.04 0.90
N THR A 143 -30.28 18.89 -0.28
CA THR A 143 -31.12 19.91 -0.88
C THR A 143 -32.37 19.96 -0.01
N THR A 144 -32.31 20.72 1.08
CA THR A 144 -33.52 21.31 1.64
C THR A 144 -34.00 22.29 0.59
N THR A 145 -34.74 21.80 -0.41
CA THR A 145 -35.61 22.67 -1.21
C THR A 145 -36.62 23.25 -0.22
N PRO A 146 -36.67 24.57 0.01
CA PRO A 146 -37.69 25.16 0.87
C PRO A 146 -39.06 24.77 0.32
N SER A 147 -39.96 24.33 1.19
CA SER A 147 -41.31 23.99 0.76
C SER A 147 -42.02 25.27 0.34
N ARG A 148 -42.98 25.17 -0.60
CA ARG A 148 -43.76 26.32 -1.09
C ARG A 148 -44.48 27.10 0.03
N ALA A 149 -44.63 26.49 1.21
CA ALA A 149 -45.20 27.13 2.40
C ALA A 149 -44.28 28.19 3.02
N ASP A 150 -42.96 28.03 2.93
CA ASP A 150 -41.99 29.00 3.47
C ASP A 150 -41.88 30.27 2.62
N LEU A 151 -42.27 30.19 1.35
CA LEU A 151 -42.27 31.32 0.40
C LEU A 151 -43.52 32.20 0.48
N LEU A 152 -44.57 31.76 1.19
CA LEU A 152 -45.84 32.49 1.32
C LEU A 152 -46.01 33.16 2.69
N ALA A 153 -45.00 33.08 3.56
CA ALA A 153 -45.00 33.65 4.91
C ALA A 153 -44.32 35.04 5.01
N VAL A 154 -44.07 35.72 3.88
CA VAL A 154 -43.51 37.09 3.79
C VAL A 154 -44.46 37.95 2.98
#